data_AF-A0A528INI5-F1
#
_entry.id   AF-A0A528INI5-F1
#
_cell.length_a   1.000
_cell.length_b   1.000
_cell.length_c   1.000
_cell.angle_alpha   90.00
_cell.angle_beta   90.00
_cell.angle_gamma   90.00
#
_symmetry.space_group_name_H-M   'P 1'
#
loop_
_entity.id
_entity.type
_entity.pdbx_description
1 polymer ?
#
loop_
_entity_poly.entity_id
_entity_poly.type
_entity_poly.pdbx_seq_one_letter_code
_entity_poly.pdbx_strand_id
1 'polypeptide(L)' 'SAASAATLDDVKAKGFIQCGVSTGLAGFSAPDDKGDWQGIDADFCRAVAAAVFGDGTKVKFTPLSAKERFTAL' A
#
# COMPACT_ATOMS: atom_id res chain seq x y z
N SER A 1 -16.90 -14.28 -3.10
CA SER A 1 -15.66 -15.02 -2.82
C SER A 1 -14.88 -14.30 -1.75
N ALA A 2 -14.68 -14.92 -0.58
CA ALA A 2 -13.89 -14.33 0.51
C ALA A 2 -12.44 -14.81 0.35
N ALA A 3 -11.55 -13.92 -0.12
CA ALA A 3 -10.11 -14.15 -0.10
C ALA A 3 -9.65 -14.04 1.37
N SER A 4 -9.62 -15.16 2.10
CA SER A 4 -9.45 -15.13 3.55
C SER A 4 -8.22 -15.87 4.08
N ALA A 5 -7.33 -16.36 3.21
CA ALA A 5 -6.12 -17.06 3.66
C ALA A 5 -4.87 -16.82 2.78
N ALA A 6 -5.01 -16.71 1.45
CA ALA A 6 -3.85 -16.53 0.56
C ALA A 6 -3.17 -15.16 0.72
N THR A 7 -3.95 -14.09 0.94
CA THR A 7 -3.42 -12.72 0.84
C THR A 7 -2.33 -12.40 1.86
N LEU A 8 -2.43 -12.91 3.09
CA LEU A 8 -1.41 -12.65 4.12
C LEU A 8 -0.16 -13.53 3.91
N ASP A 9 -0.34 -14.79 3.54
CA ASP A 9 0.77 -15.70 3.29
C ASP A 9 1.56 -15.27 2.05
N ASP A 10 0.88 -14.84 1.00
CA ASP A 10 1.49 -14.26 -0.21
C ASP A 10 2.26 -12.98 0.11
N VAL A 11 1.68 -12.09 0.93
CA VAL A 11 2.36 -10.88 1.41
C VAL A 11 3.63 -11.24 2.18
N LYS A 12 3.56 -12.20 3.10
CA LYS A 12 4.71 -12.64 3.89
C LYS A 12 5.79 -13.25 3.00
N ALA A 13 5.41 -14.10 2.04
CA ALA A 13 6.32 -14.69 1.07
C ALA A 13 6.98 -13.64 0.16
N LYS A 14 6.23 -12.59 -0.22
CA LYS A 14 6.73 -11.46 -1.02
C LYS A 14 7.65 -10.53 -0.22
N GLY A 15 7.49 -10.50 1.11
CA GLY A 15 8.32 -9.73 2.04
C GLY A 15 8.02 -8.23 2.11
N PHE A 16 6.90 -7.78 1.55
CA PHE A 16 6.43 -6.40 1.63
C PHE A 16 4.93 -6.27 1.30
N ILE A 17 4.31 -5.19 1.78
CA ILE A 17 2.96 -4.77 1.40
C ILE A 17 2.98 -4.07 0.03
N GLN A 18 2.25 -4.61 -0.95
CA GLN A 18 1.95 -3.88 -2.19
C GLN A 18 0.77 -2.94 -1.94
N CYS A 19 1.04 -1.64 -1.82
CA CYS A 19 0.04 -0.64 -1.49
C CYS A 19 -0.39 0.13 -2.74
N GLY A 20 -1.64 -0.07 -3.18
CA GLY A 20 -2.27 0.78 -4.17
C GLY A 20 -2.73 2.09 -3.53
N VAL A 21 -2.23 3.23 -4.02
CA VAL A 21 -2.55 4.56 -3.48
C VAL A 21 -3.27 5.42 -4.49
N SER A 22 -4.12 6.31 -3.99
CA SER A 22 -4.71 7.34 -4.83
C SER A 22 -3.67 8.36 -5.26
N THR A 23 -3.91 9.04 -6.39
CA THR A 23 -3.07 10.15 -6.81
C THR A 23 -3.90 11.43 -6.83
N GLY A 24 -3.29 12.53 -6.39
CA GLY A 24 -3.87 13.87 -6.54
C GLY A 24 -4.87 14.29 -5.47
N LEU A 25 -4.98 13.55 -4.35
CA LEU A 25 -5.80 13.95 -3.20
C LEU A 25 -4.90 14.26 -2.00
N ALA A 26 -4.61 15.55 -1.80
CA ALA A 26 -3.79 16.02 -0.68
C ALA A 26 -4.39 15.59 0.67
N GLY A 27 -3.55 15.09 1.57
CA GLY A 27 -3.94 14.51 2.85
C GLY A 27 -4.25 13.00 2.79
N PHE A 28 -4.52 12.43 1.62
CA PHE A 28 -4.74 10.99 1.46
C PHE A 28 -3.50 10.26 0.96
N SER A 29 -3.01 10.64 -0.22
CA SER A 29 -1.80 10.06 -0.80
C SER A 29 -1.18 11.00 -1.84
N ALA A 30 0.01 11.51 -1.55
CA ALA A 30 0.81 12.30 -2.47
C ALA A 30 2.32 12.10 -2.21
N PRO A 31 3.16 12.00 -3.26
CA PRO A 31 4.60 12.05 -3.07
C PRO A 31 5.03 13.45 -2.63
N ASP A 32 6.01 13.52 -1.73
CA ASP A 32 6.72 14.76 -1.42
C ASP A 32 7.85 15.06 -2.43
N ASP A 33 8.62 16.13 -2.18
CA ASP A 33 9.72 16.56 -3.06
C ASP A 33 10.86 15.52 -3.18
N LYS A 34 10.91 14.53 -2.29
CA LYS A 34 11.88 13.42 -2.31
C LYS A 34 11.29 12.16 -2.95
N GLY A 35 10.01 12.19 -3.31
CA GLY A 35 9.27 11.05 -3.86
C GLY A 35 8.70 10.12 -2.78
N ASP A 36 8.78 10.49 -1.49
CA ASP A 36 8.20 9.69 -0.41
C ASP A 36 6.69 9.94 -0.32
N TRP A 37 5.92 8.86 -0.29
CA TRP A 37 4.46 8.97 -0.21
C TRP A 37 4.01 9.41 1.18
N GLN A 38 3.16 10.43 1.24
CA GLN A 38 2.59 11.02 2.45
C GLN A 38 1.06 10.98 2.41
N GLY A 39 0.42 10.95 3.58
CA GLY A 39 -1.03 10.97 3.76
C GLY A 39 -1.60 9.68 4.33
N ILE A 40 -2.91 9.69 4.63
CA ILE A 40 -3.56 8.61 5.38
C ILE A 40 -3.45 7.23 4.72
N ASP A 41 -3.50 7.14 3.39
CA ASP A 41 -3.37 5.86 2.67
C ASP A 41 -1.94 5.32 2.82
N ALA A 42 -0.94 6.20 2.71
CA ALA A 42 0.47 5.85 2.84
C ALA A 42 0.80 5.41 4.27
N ASP A 43 0.29 6.15 5.25
CA ASP A 43 0.49 5.87 6.67
C ASP A 43 -0.22 4.59 7.10
N PHE A 44 -1.42 4.34 6.59
CA PHE A 44 -2.12 3.08 6.82
C PHE A 44 -1.31 1.89 6.27
N CYS A 45 -0.79 1.99 5.04
CA CYS A 45 0.04 0.93 4.47
C CYS A 45 1.36 0.72 5.25
N ARG A 46 2.00 1.78 5.73
CA ARG A 46 3.17 1.67 6.62
C ARG A 46 2.81 1.01 7.96
N ALA A 47 1.65 1.34 8.53
CA ALA A 47 1.17 0.72 9.77
C ALA A 47 0.89 -0.79 9.58
N VAL A 48 0.28 -1.18 8.47
CA VAL A 48 0.09 -2.61 8.13
C VAL A 48 1.43 -3.31 7.91
N ALA A 49 2.38 -2.69 7.22
CA ALA A 49 3.72 -3.25 7.04
C ALA A 49 4.44 -3.45 8.38
N ALA A 50 4.36 -2.47 9.29
CA ALA A 50 4.88 -2.60 10.64
C ALA A 50 4.20 -3.73 11.42
N ALA A 51 2.88 -3.89 11.30
CA ALA A 51 2.15 -4.96 11.97
C ALA A 51 2.50 -6.37 11.45
N VAL A 52 2.78 -6.50 10.15
CA VAL A 52 3.09 -7.80 9.52
C VAL A 52 4.57 -8.16 9.65
N PHE A 53 5.47 -7.18 9.49
CA PHE A 53 6.91 -7.40 9.35
C PHE A 53 7.76 -6.83 10.48
N GLY A 54 7.18 -6.06 11.41
CA GLY A 54 7.94 -5.29 12.40
C GLY A 54 8.68 -4.08 11.81
N ASP A 55 8.44 -3.77 10.54
CA ASP A 55 9.15 -2.75 9.77
C ASP A 55 8.18 -2.03 8.83
N GLY A 56 7.89 -0.75 9.14
CA GLY A 56 6.99 0.08 8.35
C GLY A 56 7.55 0.45 6.97
N THR A 57 8.85 0.22 6.72
CA THR A 57 9.47 0.48 5.41
C THR A 57 9.23 -0.65 4.41
N LYS A 58 8.66 -1.79 4.84
CA LYS A 58 8.29 -2.94 3.99
C LYS A 58 7.02 -2.69 3.17
N VAL A 59 7.00 -1.60 2.43
CA VAL A 59 5.88 -1.18 1.58
C VAL A 59 6.38 -0.76 0.21
N LYS A 60 5.62 -1.07 -0.84
CA LYS A 60 5.80 -0.52 -2.18
C LYS A 60 4.52 0.14 -2.64
N PHE A 61 4.61 1.41 -3.02
CA PHE A 61 3.48 2.21 -3.47
C PHE A 61 3.28 2.10 -4.98
N THR A 62 2.04 1.89 -5.39
CA THR A 62 1.63 1.91 -6.79
C THR A 62 0.51 2.94 -6.95
N PRO A 63 0.74 4.06 -7.67
CA PRO A 63 -0.30 5.02 -7.96
C PRO A 63 -1.35 4.41 -8.88
N LEU A 64 -2.63 4.52 -8.52
CA LEU A 64 -3.74 3.95 -9.30
C LEU A 64 -4.92 4.93 -9.43
N SER A 65 -5.38 5.14 -10.65
CA SER A 65 -6.66 5.81 -10.91
C SER A 65 -7.85 4.95 -10.48
N ALA A 66 -9.04 5.55 -10.37
CA ALA A 66 -10.26 4.82 -10.04
C ALA A 66 -10.57 3.68 -11.03
N LYS A 67 -10.17 3.83 -12.31
CA LYS A 67 -10.36 2.82 -13.35
C LYS A 67 -9.42 1.63 -13.20
N GLU A 68 -8.18 1.86 -12.75
CA GLU A 68 -7.11 0.85 -12.72
C GLU A 68 -7.15 -0.05 -11.48
N ARG A 69 -7.71 0.42 -10.35
CA ARG A 69 -7.65 -0.29 -9.06
C ARG A 69 -8.24 -1.70 -9.10
N PHE A 70 -9.36 -1.89 -9.81
CA PHE A 70 -10.01 -3.20 -9.89
C PHE A 70 -9.26 -4.19 -10.78
N THR A 71 -8.58 -3.70 -11.82
CA THR A 71 -7.78 -4.54 -12.72
C THR A 71 -6.41 -4.91 -12.14
N ALA A 72 -6.00 -4.27 -11.04
CA ALA A 72 -4.70 -4.47 -10.41
C ALA A 72 -4.70 -5.51 -9.26
N LEU A 73 -5.86 -6.13 -8.96
CA LEU A 73 -6.05 -7.14 -7.91
C LEU A 73 -5.72 -8.56 -8.38
#